data_AF-A0A837FE74-F1
#
_entry.id   AF-A0A837FE74-F1
#
_cell.length_a   1.000
_cell.length_b   1.000
_cell.length_c   1.000
_cell.angle_alpha   90.00
_cell.angle_beta   90.00
_cell.angle_gamma   90.00
#
_symmetry.space_group_name_H-M   'P 1'
#
loop_
_entity.id
_entity.type
_entity.pdbx_description
1 polymer ?
#
loop_
_entity_poly.entity_id
_entity_poly.type
_entity_poly.pdbx_seq_one_letter_code
_entity_poly.pdbx_strand_id
1 'polypeptide(L)'
;MRTVLNVLNFVLGGFATTLSWLFATLVSIVLIFTLPLTRSCWEITKLSLVPYGNEAVHVDELEPERKNALMNTGGTLLNILWLIFFGWWLCLMHIFAGIAQCITIIGIPVGIANFKIATIALWPVGRRVVPVEVAQAAREANARRRFQ
;
A
#
# COMPACT_ATOMS: atom_id res chain seq x y z
N MET A 1 10.92 -12.47 -14.84
CA MET A 1 10.47 -11.09 -15.18
C MET A 1 10.22 -10.23 -13.93
N ARG A 2 9.45 -10.69 -12.91
CA ARG A 2 9.18 -9.93 -11.67
C ARG A 2 10.44 -9.41 -10.96
N THR A 3 11.49 -10.22 -10.87
CA THR A 3 12.76 -9.86 -10.22
C THR A 3 13.47 -8.69 -10.91
N VAL A 4 13.47 -8.66 -12.24
CA VAL A 4 14.09 -7.56 -13.02
C VAL A 4 13.37 -6.25 -12.75
N LEU A 5 12.04 -6.27 -12.68
CA LEU A 5 11.23 -5.10 -12.37
C LEU A 5 11.43 -4.62 -10.92
N ASN A 6 11.60 -5.54 -9.96
CA ASN A 6 11.93 -5.19 -8.56
C ASN A 6 13.33 -4.57 -8.45
N VAL A 7 14.33 -5.10 -9.17
CA VAL A 7 15.68 -4.52 -9.24
C VAL A 7 15.63 -3.14 -9.88
N LEU A 8 14.87 -2.98 -10.97
CA LEU A 8 14.66 -1.69 -11.63
C LEU A 8 14.00 -0.67 -10.69
N ASN A 9 12.96 -1.09 -9.94
CA ASN A 9 12.34 -0.26 -8.92
C ASN A 9 13.36 0.19 -7.88
N PHE A 10 14.16 -0.73 -7.35
CA PHE A 10 15.17 -0.43 -6.34
C PHE A 10 16.17 0.64 -6.84
N VAL A 11 16.68 0.49 -8.06
CA VAL A 11 17.68 1.39 -8.65
C VAL A 11 17.10 2.75 -9.06
N LEU A 12 15.87 2.79 -9.59
CA LEU A 12 15.26 4.01 -10.13
C LEU A 12 14.52 4.87 -9.07
N GLY A 13 14.65 4.57 -7.78
CA GLY A 13 14.11 5.42 -6.70
C GLY A 13 13.15 4.74 -5.72
N GLY A 14 12.90 3.43 -5.88
CA GLY A 14 12.15 2.62 -4.93
C GLY A 14 12.78 2.59 -3.54
N PHE A 15 14.10 2.79 -3.44
CA PHE A 15 14.78 2.98 -2.15
C PHE A 15 14.30 4.23 -1.41
N ALA A 16 14.18 5.37 -2.11
CA ALA A 16 13.75 6.63 -1.51
C ALA A 16 12.29 6.56 -1.03
N THR A 17 11.40 5.96 -1.81
CA THR A 17 9.99 5.79 -1.42
C THR A 17 9.84 4.81 -0.26
N THR A 18 10.64 3.74 -0.24
CA THR A 18 10.71 2.83 0.91
C THR A 18 11.18 3.54 2.17
N LEU A 19 12.19 4.41 2.07
CA LEU A 19 12.72 5.15 3.21
C LEU A 19 11.67 6.10 3.79
N SER A 20 10.86 6.74 2.94
CA SER A 20 9.72 7.57 3.38
C SER A 20 8.69 6.75 4.17
N TRP A 21 8.38 5.53 3.73
CA TRP A 21 7.49 4.63 4.47
C TRP A 21 8.09 4.12 5.78
N LEU A 22 9.39 3.84 5.79
CA LEU A 22 10.10 3.46 7.00
C LEU A 22 10.09 4.62 8.02
N PHE A 23 10.34 5.84 7.56
CA PHE A 23 10.25 7.04 8.38
C PHE A 23 8.84 7.24 8.94
N ALA A 24 7.80 7.10 8.10
CA ALA A 24 6.42 7.18 8.54
C ALA A 24 6.09 6.10 9.59
N THR A 25 6.66 4.90 9.45
CA THR A 25 6.54 3.82 10.44
C THR A 25 7.21 4.19 11.76
N LEU A 26 8.42 4.76 11.72
CA LEU A 26 9.14 5.21 12.92
C LEU A 26 8.42 6.35 13.65
N VAL A 27 7.96 7.36 12.91
CA VAL A 27 7.16 8.45 13.48
C VAL A 27 5.87 7.90 14.08
N SER A 28 5.24 6.94 13.43
CA SER A 28 4.05 6.29 13.96
C SER A 28 4.30 5.57 15.29
N ILE A 29 5.43 4.87 15.41
CA ILE A 29 5.85 4.22 16.67
C ILE A 29 6.04 5.25 17.79
N VAL A 30 6.72 6.37 17.49
CA VAL A 30 6.97 7.44 18.47
C VAL A 30 5.66 8.08 18.93
N LEU A 31 4.69 8.21 18.04
CA LEU A 31 3.47 8.94 18.34
C LEU A 31 2.48 8.20 19.26
N ILE A 32 2.69 6.92 19.63
CA ILE A 32 1.85 6.07 20.51
C ILE A 32 0.38 5.92 20.06
N PHE A 33 -0.35 7.02 19.80
CA PHE A 33 -1.72 7.04 19.28
C PHE A 33 -1.87 6.43 17.88
N THR A 34 -0.78 6.30 17.13
CA THR A 34 -0.78 5.67 15.78
C THR A 34 -0.22 4.25 15.75
N LEU A 35 0.10 3.65 16.89
CA LEU A 35 0.54 2.24 16.99
C LEU A 35 -0.31 1.24 16.17
N PRO A 36 -1.66 1.33 16.12
CA PRO A 36 -2.45 0.44 15.25
C PRO A 36 -2.14 0.59 13.74
N LEU A 37 -1.62 1.74 13.28
CA LEU A 37 -1.23 1.95 11.88
C LEU A 37 0.14 1.38 11.54
N THR A 38 1.02 1.18 12.53
CA THR A 38 2.39 0.72 12.30
C THR A 38 2.42 -0.58 11.49
N ARG A 39 1.49 -1.51 11.77
CA ARG A 39 1.36 -2.76 11.00
C ARG A 39 1.04 -2.50 9.53
N SER A 40 0.13 -1.58 9.24
CA SER A 40 -0.29 -1.25 7.88
C SER A 40 0.84 -0.55 7.12
N CYS A 41 1.54 0.38 7.76
CA CYS A 41 2.70 1.06 7.18
C CYS A 41 3.82 0.08 6.84
N TRP A 42 4.08 -0.88 7.72
CA TRP A 42 5.07 -1.93 7.49
C TRP A 42 4.74 -2.79 6.28
N GLU A 43 3.47 -3.19 6.12
CA GLU A 43 3.03 -3.95 4.94
C GLU A 43 3.22 -3.14 3.65
N ILE A 44 2.83 -1.86 3.64
CA ILE A 44 3.00 -0.99 2.47
C ILE A 44 4.48 -0.71 2.19
N THR A 45 5.34 -0.66 3.22
CA THR A 45 6.80 -0.57 3.06
C THR A 45 7.34 -1.75 2.26
N LYS A 46 6.91 -2.98 2.59
CA LYS A 46 7.29 -4.18 1.83
C LYS A 46 6.79 -4.10 0.39
N LEU A 47 5.57 -3.61 0.18
CA LEU A 47 5.03 -3.41 -1.16
C LEU A 47 5.83 -2.36 -1.96
N SER A 48 6.33 -1.30 -1.31
CA SER A 48 7.18 -0.30 -1.95
C SER A 48 8.54 -0.84 -2.37
N LEU A 49 9.11 -1.77 -1.57
CA LEU A 49 10.36 -2.48 -1.89
C LEU A 49 10.19 -3.43 -3.07
N VAL A 50 9.16 -4.27 -3.02
CA VAL A 50 8.89 -5.34 -3.98
C VAL A 50 7.45 -5.25 -4.48
N PRO A 51 7.15 -4.26 -5.34
CA PRO A 51 5.79 -4.02 -5.83
C PRO A 51 5.33 -5.09 -6.81
N TYR A 52 6.24 -5.76 -7.49
CA TYR A 52 5.88 -6.74 -8.52
C TYR A 52 5.72 -8.14 -7.92
N GLY A 53 4.49 -8.66 -8.02
CA GLY A 53 4.10 -9.97 -7.48
C GLY A 53 3.25 -9.89 -6.21
N ASN A 54 3.10 -8.69 -5.64
CA ASN A 54 2.28 -8.44 -4.46
C ASN A 54 1.22 -7.37 -4.75
N GLU A 55 0.08 -7.46 -4.10
CA GLU A 55 -1.02 -6.50 -4.20
C GLU A 55 -1.60 -6.17 -2.83
N ALA A 56 -1.95 -4.91 -2.60
CA ALA A 56 -2.63 -4.48 -1.39
C ALA A 56 -4.15 -4.64 -1.52
N VAL A 57 -4.67 -5.68 -0.89
CA VAL A 57 -6.11 -6.00 -0.87
C VAL A 57 -6.72 -5.55 0.45
N HIS A 58 -7.98 -5.13 0.44
CA HIS A 58 -8.67 -4.81 1.69
C HIS A 58 -8.98 -6.09 2.47
N VAL A 59 -8.83 -6.07 3.80
CA VAL A 59 -9.04 -7.25 4.64
C VAL A 59 -10.45 -7.82 4.49
N ASP A 60 -11.44 -6.96 4.24
CA ASP A 60 -12.83 -7.37 3.99
C ASP A 60 -13.03 -8.19 2.70
N GLU A 61 -12.11 -8.08 1.73
CA GLU A 61 -12.12 -8.94 0.53
C GLU A 61 -11.44 -10.29 0.80
N LEU A 62 -10.47 -10.34 1.71
CA LEU A 62 -9.74 -11.57 2.06
C LEU A 62 -10.51 -12.43 3.08
N GLU A 63 -11.10 -11.81 4.10
CA GLU A 63 -11.80 -12.46 5.21
C GLU A 63 -13.23 -11.90 5.35
N PRO A 64 -14.13 -12.14 4.37
CA PRO A 64 -15.48 -11.55 4.38
C PRO A 64 -16.33 -11.98 5.59
N GLU A 65 -16.05 -13.14 6.17
CA GLU A 65 -16.75 -13.69 7.34
C GLU A 65 -16.35 -13.02 8.66
N ARG A 66 -15.21 -12.31 8.68
CA ARG A 66 -14.68 -11.62 9.87
C ARG A 66 -15.04 -10.14 9.91
N LYS A 67 -16.00 -9.71 9.08
CA LYS A 67 -16.45 -8.32 8.99
C LYS A 67 -17.08 -7.87 10.31
N ASN A 68 -16.41 -6.93 10.97
CA ASN A 68 -16.87 -6.30 12.20
C ASN A 68 -17.11 -4.82 11.95
N ALA A 69 -18.37 -4.36 12.00
CA ALA A 69 -18.73 -2.97 11.76
C ALA A 69 -17.98 -2.00 12.69
N LEU A 70 -17.83 -2.36 13.97
CA LEU A 70 -17.07 -1.58 14.95
C LEU A 70 -15.60 -1.37 14.53
N MET A 71 -14.93 -2.41 14.03
CA MET A 71 -13.55 -2.33 13.58
C MET A 71 -13.41 -1.50 12.30
N ASN A 72 -14.40 -1.57 11.39
CA ASN A 72 -14.41 -0.78 10.16
C ASN A 72 -14.63 0.72 10.44
N THR A 73 -15.52 1.06 11.37
CA THR A 73 -15.70 2.46 11.81
C THR A 73 -14.43 2.99 12.47
N GLY A 74 -13.81 2.22 13.37
CA GLY A 74 -12.55 2.59 14.01
C GLY A 74 -11.41 2.78 13.00
N GLY A 75 -11.29 1.88 12.03
CA GLY A 75 -10.29 1.99 10.96
C GLY A 75 -10.50 3.17 10.02
N THR A 76 -11.76 3.54 9.76
CA THR A 76 -12.09 4.73 8.95
C THR A 76 -11.68 6.03 9.66
N LEU A 77 -11.99 6.17 10.95
CA LEU A 77 -11.54 7.32 11.75
C LEU A 77 -10.02 7.44 11.75
N LEU A 78 -9.34 6.30 11.87
CA LEU A 78 -7.89 6.23 11.87
C LEU A 78 -7.27 6.61 10.51
N ASN A 79 -7.91 6.24 9.39
CA ASN A 79 -7.53 6.69 8.05
C ASN A 79 -7.73 8.21 7.89
N ILE A 80 -8.80 8.79 8.43
CA ILE A 80 -9.03 10.25 8.36
C ILE A 80 -7.95 10.99 9.13
N LEU A 81 -7.63 10.55 10.35
CA LEU A 81 -6.53 11.11 11.13
C LEU A 81 -5.21 10.99 10.35
N TRP A 82 -4.91 9.81 9.81
CA TRP A 82 -3.72 9.58 9.00
C TRP A 82 -3.62 10.53 7.81
N LEU A 83 -4.72 10.70 7.07
CA LEU A 83 -4.77 11.54 5.88
C LEU A 83 -4.38 12.98 6.21
N ILE A 84 -4.79 13.51 7.37
CA ILE A 84 -4.49 14.88 7.80
C ILE A 84 -3.02 15.02 8.22
N PHE A 85 -2.47 14.05 8.94
CA PHE A 85 -1.12 14.17 9.50
C PHE A 85 -0.01 13.73 8.52
N PHE A 86 -0.17 12.58 7.83
CA PHE A 86 0.93 11.93 7.08
C PHE A 86 0.55 11.45 5.66
N GLY A 87 -0.70 11.06 5.44
CA GLY A 87 -1.11 10.38 4.20
C GLY A 87 -0.98 11.24 2.95
N TRP A 88 -1.25 12.54 3.05
CA TRP A 88 -1.14 13.46 1.91
C TRP A 88 0.31 13.69 1.48
N TRP A 89 1.25 13.79 2.43
CA TRP A 89 2.67 13.99 2.14
C TRP A 89 3.28 12.77 1.45
N LEU A 90 2.95 11.56 1.95
CA LEU A 90 3.37 10.30 1.33
C LEU A 90 2.79 10.14 -0.08
N CYS A 91 1.50 10.45 -0.26
CA CYS A 91 0.85 10.43 -1.57
C CYS A 91 1.57 11.35 -2.57
N LEU A 92 1.85 12.60 -2.19
CA LEU A 92 2.57 13.55 -3.05
C LEU A 92 3.97 13.05 -3.39
N MET A 93 4.72 12.53 -2.41
CA MET A 93 6.06 11.97 -2.65
C MET A 93 6.03 10.83 -3.68
N HIS A 94 5.03 9.94 -3.62
CA HIS A 94 4.86 8.89 -4.61
C HIS A 94 4.43 9.41 -5.99
N ILE A 95 3.60 10.45 -6.05
CA ILE A 95 3.23 11.09 -7.32
C ILE A 95 4.46 11.72 -7.97
N PHE A 96 5.25 12.49 -7.21
CA PHE A 96 6.48 13.11 -7.72
C PHE A 96 7.50 12.05 -8.15
N ALA A 97 7.72 11.01 -7.35
CA ALA A 97 8.60 9.90 -7.70
C ALA A 97 8.10 9.17 -8.96
N GLY A 98 6.79 8.94 -9.07
CA GLY A 98 6.17 8.31 -10.23
C GLY A 98 6.35 9.13 -11.51
N ILE A 99 6.13 10.45 -11.45
CA ILE A 99 6.36 11.36 -12.58
C ILE A 99 7.84 11.38 -12.98
N ALA A 100 8.74 11.51 -12.01
CA ALA A 100 10.19 11.51 -12.27
C ALA A 100 10.64 10.20 -12.95
N GLN A 101 10.10 9.05 -12.52
CA GLN A 101 10.39 7.76 -13.14
C GLN A 101 9.76 7.62 -14.53
N CYS A 102 8.56 8.14 -14.77
CA CYS A 102 7.93 8.15 -16.08
C CYS A 102 8.74 8.96 -17.11
N ILE A 103 9.41 10.04 -16.70
CA ILE A 103 10.28 10.85 -17.58
C ILE A 103 11.45 10.02 -18.13
N THR A 104 11.95 9.03 -17.37
CA THR A 104 13.07 8.20 -17.81
C THR A 104 12.73 7.16 -18.89
N ILE A 105 11.45 7.05 -19.31
CA ILE A 105 10.85 6.09 -20.26
C ILE A 105 11.01 4.62 -19.81
N ILE A 106 12.22 4.19 -19.48
CA ILE A 106 12.57 2.89 -18.89
C ILE A 106 11.89 2.71 -17.53
N GLY A 107 11.67 3.81 -16.79
CA GLY A 107 11.01 3.81 -15.49
C GLY A 107 9.48 3.82 -15.52
N ILE A 108 8.81 3.90 -16.68
CA ILE A 108 7.33 3.87 -16.79
C ILE A 108 6.69 2.74 -15.97
N PRO A 109 7.12 1.45 -16.06
CA PRO A 109 6.51 0.40 -15.26
C PRO A 109 6.63 0.65 -13.75
N VAL A 110 7.72 1.28 -13.32
CA VAL A 110 8.00 1.62 -11.91
C VAL A 110 7.17 2.83 -11.48
N GLY A 111 7.05 3.83 -12.35
CA GLY A 111 6.23 5.01 -12.11
C GLY A 111 4.76 4.64 -11.90
N ILE A 112 4.23 3.72 -12.71
CA ILE A 112 2.87 3.18 -12.54
C ILE A 112 2.71 2.47 -11.19
N ALA A 113 3.71 1.71 -10.74
CA ALA A 113 3.68 1.09 -9.42
C ALA A 113 3.64 2.14 -8.30
N ASN A 114 4.41 3.23 -8.43
CA ASN A 114 4.39 4.33 -7.47
C ASN A 114 3.04 5.04 -7.42
N PHE A 115 2.36 5.27 -8.55
CA PHE A 115 1.01 5.82 -8.55
C PHE A 115 -0.01 4.89 -7.87
N LYS A 116 0.13 3.57 -8.02
CA LYS A 116 -0.70 2.60 -7.29
C LYS A 116 -0.45 2.65 -5.78
N ILE A 117 0.80 2.77 -5.36
CA ILE A 117 1.15 2.90 -3.93
C ILE A 117 0.66 4.25 -3.39
N ALA A 118 0.66 5.32 -4.19
CA ALA A 118 0.16 6.64 -3.78
C ALA A 118 -1.32 6.59 -3.33
N THR A 119 -2.17 5.86 -4.04
CA THR A 119 -3.59 5.72 -3.66
C THR A 119 -3.75 4.89 -2.38
N ILE A 120 -2.92 3.86 -2.21
CA ILE A 120 -2.87 3.06 -0.98
C ILE A 120 -2.34 3.90 0.20
N ALA A 121 -1.44 4.85 -0.07
CA ALA A 121 -0.84 5.72 0.94
C ALA A 121 -1.86 6.62 1.66
N LEU A 122 -2.94 7.00 0.97
CA LEU A 122 -4.03 7.78 1.52
C LEU A 122 -4.87 6.99 2.52
N TRP A 123 -5.01 5.67 2.31
CA TRP A 123 -5.90 4.79 3.08
C TRP A 123 -5.17 3.49 3.49
N PRO A 124 -4.16 3.58 4.36
CA PRO A 124 -3.34 2.42 4.70
C PRO A 124 -4.09 1.42 5.59
N VAL A 125 -5.05 1.88 6.42
CA VAL A 125 -5.69 1.03 7.42
C VAL A 125 -6.63 0.03 6.75
N GLY A 126 -6.54 -1.23 7.21
CA GLY A 126 -7.37 -2.32 6.70
C GLY A 126 -6.87 -2.91 5.37
N ARG A 127 -5.69 -2.52 4.89
CA ARG A 127 -5.05 -3.13 3.73
C ARG A 127 -4.04 -4.19 4.17
N ARG A 128 -3.98 -5.30 3.42
CA ARG A 128 -2.94 -6.33 3.57
C ARG A 128 -2.25 -6.58 2.25
N VAL A 129 -0.95 -6.77 2.30
CA VAL A 129 -0.13 -7.10 1.15
C VAL A 129 -0.10 -8.61 1.02
N VAL A 130 -0.68 -9.11 -0.06
CA VAL A 130 -0.74 -10.53 -0.38
C VAL A 130 -0.18 -10.77 -1.79
N PRO A 131 0.26 -12.00 -2.11
CA PRO A 131 0.60 -12.34 -3.48
C PRO A 131 -0.58 -12.12 -4.42
N VAL A 132 -0.31 -11.69 -5.66
CA VAL A 132 -1.35 -11.41 -6.67
C VAL A 132 -2.24 -12.63 -6.92
N GLU A 133 -1.68 -13.84 -6.83
CA GLU A 133 -2.41 -15.10 -7.01
C GLU A 133 -3.47 -15.29 -5.90
N VAL A 134 -3.14 -14.93 -4.67
CA VAL A 134 -4.05 -14.99 -3.51
C VAL A 134 -5.12 -13.90 -3.63
N ALA A 135 -4.73 -12.69 -4.04
CA ALA A 135 -5.67 -11.60 -4.30
C ALA A 135 -6.71 -11.98 -5.36
N GLN A 136 -6.26 -12.60 -6.45
CA GLN A 136 -7.13 -13.05 -7.53
C GLN A 136 -8.07 -14.17 -7.07
N ALA A 137 -7.56 -15.18 -6.36
CA ALA A 137 -8.38 -16.25 -5.80
C ALA A 137 -9.47 -15.72 -4.85
N ALA A 138 -9.15 -14.74 -4.00
CA ALA A 138 -10.12 -14.11 -3.11
C ALA A 138 -11.21 -13.34 -3.89
N ARG A 139 -10.83 -12.60 -4.94
CA ARG A 139 -11.78 -11.89 -5.82
C ARG A 139 -12.72 -12.85 -6.55
N GLU A 140 -12.19 -13.95 -7.08
CA GLU A 140 -12.98 -14.99 -7.75
C GLU A 140 -13.95 -15.67 -6.78
N ALA A 141 -13.51 -15.99 -5.56
CA ALA A 141 -14.37 -16.54 -4.52
C ALA A 141 -15.50 -15.58 -4.13
N ASN A 142 -15.20 -14.29 -3.98
CA ASN A 142 -16.20 -13.25 -3.68
C ASN A 142 -17.19 -13.06 -4.84
N ALA A 143 -16.72 -13.10 -6.09
CA ALA A 143 -17.59 -13.04 -7.26
C ALA A 143 -18.56 -14.23 -7.29
N ARG A 144 -18.07 -15.46 -7.04
CA ARG A 144 -18.91 -16.66 -6.95
C ARG A 144 -19.98 -16.52 -5.85
N ARG A 145 -19.61 -16.06 -4.66
CA ARG A 145 -20.56 -15.85 -3.54
C ARG A 145 -21.64 -14.81 -3.85
N ARG A 146 -21.36 -13.83 -4.71
CA ARG A 146 -22.28 -12.71 -5.00
C ARG A 146 -23.29 -13.01 -6.11
N PHE A 147 -23.02 -14.00 -6.95
CA PHE A 147 -23.86 -14.38 -8.10
C PHE A 147 -24.37 -15.82 -8.03
N GLN A 148 -24.22 -16.48 -6.88
CA GLN A 148 -24.96 -17.69 -6.49
C GLN A 148 -26.24 -17.30 -5.77
#